data_AF-A0A959Q2E0-F1
#
_entry.id   AF-A0A959Q2E0-F1
#
_cell.length_a   1.000
_cell.length_b   1.000
_cell.length_c   1.000
_cell.angle_alpha   90.00
_cell.angle_beta   90.00
_cell.angle_gamma   90.00
#
_symmetry.space_group_name_H-M   'P 1'
#
loop_
_entity.id
_entity.type
_entity.pdbx_description
1 polymer ?
#
loop_
_entity_poly.entity_id
_entity_poly.type
_entity_poly.pdbx_seq_one_letter_code
_entity_poly.pdbx_strand_id
1 'polypeptide(L)'
;MAVPKDMPGIITGRVHNALYYPPVLNLNKFIRPDFSIFRVAEWAYEPIRREYALSLFNGYGIEINAFRPGHPDWIEPYFPFLDQILRHLDQHRSIFMQDFTPLVNCIADQVLVNGWGDDDKKVYTLLSLLPEGYQGPLLQLHEGDAGLHWVDLWNHEEMRFDTIGAMHYLHVEMDHYPEKWAGTNNESQPGILAGFSPLLDARLTGDSLQITGERDGILQLWKTMPSSAQEPVRVKLLSGKSYRWHLNDLVGTFEGKLIAQLLDSQGELQDERILTVPASIPRLIGSSQPTAVTTDRSMKPIPAGSFHFKVSHGYDFIPYPEPSDHGMKQMAAFFMDPHPVTNSQFNKFLQATHYVPRDTASFLAHWPGGRMPQGEENFPVVYVSLEDAEAYASWAGKRLPSEAEWQYAAQTGKENDWPWGMTYDSTHCNPGNDKIEAVGAHPDGANSWGIEDLTGLVWQLTAGEYLSGSYRYLILKGGSYYRPTSSGWYVEGGPQPLHRQQQLLRVSPGFERNATVGFRCVADQLKE
;
A
#
# COMPACT_ATOMS: atom_id res chain seq x y z
N MET A 1 -5.82 -15.74 45.07
CA MET A 1 -4.39 -15.66 44.69
C MET A 1 -3.77 -14.45 45.39
N ALA A 2 -2.45 -14.44 45.58
CA ALA A 2 -1.73 -13.28 46.13
C ALA A 2 -2.12 -11.98 45.41
N VAL A 3 -2.50 -10.96 46.19
CA VAL A 3 -2.91 -9.63 45.71
C VAL A 3 -1.80 -8.64 46.05
N PRO A 4 -1.17 -7.99 45.05
CA PRO A 4 -0.01 -7.11 45.26
C PRO A 4 -0.22 -6.01 46.32
N LYS A 5 -1.42 -5.42 46.38
CA LYS A 5 -1.77 -4.37 47.36
C LYS A 5 -1.72 -4.83 48.82
N ASP A 6 -1.90 -6.13 49.05
CA ASP A 6 -2.00 -6.71 50.39
C ASP A 6 -0.64 -7.28 50.87
N MET A 7 0.44 -7.10 50.10
CA MET A 7 1.76 -7.68 50.36
C MET A 7 2.94 -6.67 50.26
N PRO A 8 2.85 -5.45 50.82
CA PRO A 8 3.96 -4.50 50.78
C PRO A 8 5.18 -5.04 51.54
N GLY A 9 6.36 -5.00 50.91
CA GLY A 9 7.63 -5.44 51.52
C GLY A 9 7.95 -6.93 51.42
N ILE A 10 7.12 -7.73 50.74
CA ILE A 10 7.44 -9.14 50.44
C ILE A 10 8.35 -9.20 49.21
N ILE A 11 9.64 -9.42 49.45
CA ILE A 11 10.66 -9.55 48.38
C ILE A 11 10.42 -10.83 47.55
N THR A 12 9.88 -11.89 48.17
CA THR A 12 9.64 -13.18 47.54
C THR A 12 8.41 -13.90 48.10
N GLY A 13 7.55 -14.43 47.22
CA GLY A 13 6.31 -15.12 47.59
C GLY A 13 6.25 -16.58 47.10
N ARG A 14 5.69 -17.47 47.94
CA ARG A 14 5.49 -18.91 47.66
C ARG A 14 4.00 -19.21 47.48
N VAL A 15 3.61 -19.93 46.42
CA VAL A 15 2.21 -20.39 46.23
C VAL A 15 2.17 -21.91 46.15
N HIS A 16 1.34 -22.54 46.99
CA HIS A 16 1.09 -23.98 47.03
C HIS A 16 -0.17 -24.36 46.22
N ASN A 17 -0.13 -25.52 45.54
CA ASN A 17 -1.29 -26.30 45.06
C ASN A 17 -2.40 -25.56 44.27
N ALA A 18 -2.09 -25.15 43.03
CA ALA A 18 -3.11 -24.82 42.02
C ALA A 18 -2.99 -25.77 40.81
N LEU A 19 -3.04 -27.09 41.06
CA LEU A 19 -2.75 -28.16 40.08
C LEU A 19 -3.75 -28.27 38.91
N TYR A 20 -4.90 -27.62 39.00
CA TYR A 20 -6.03 -27.77 38.05
C TYR A 20 -6.30 -26.53 37.19
N TYR A 21 -5.53 -25.45 37.37
CA TYR A 21 -5.60 -24.28 36.50
C TYR A 21 -4.27 -24.07 35.80
N PRO A 22 -4.26 -23.74 34.49
CA PRO A 22 -3.06 -23.17 33.90
C PRO A 22 -2.59 -21.99 34.75
N PRO A 23 -1.28 -21.74 34.88
CA PRO A 23 -0.84 -20.42 35.32
C PRO A 23 -1.56 -19.39 34.45
N VAL A 24 -2.33 -18.48 35.07
CA VAL A 24 -2.78 -17.29 34.35
C VAL A 24 -1.52 -16.71 33.71
N LEU A 25 -1.55 -16.50 32.38
CA LEU A 25 -0.53 -15.76 31.63
C LEU A 25 -0.53 -14.33 32.14
N ASN A 26 -0.01 -14.18 33.35
CA ASN A 26 -0.02 -12.94 34.06
C ASN A 26 1.24 -12.21 33.67
N LEU A 27 1.16 -11.64 32.48
CA LEU A 27 2.26 -10.96 31.84
C LEU A 27 2.59 -9.63 32.57
N ASN A 28 1.72 -9.20 33.48
CA ASN A 28 1.88 -8.04 34.35
C ASN A 28 2.53 -8.36 35.72
N LYS A 29 2.48 -9.60 36.20
CA LYS A 29 2.89 -10.00 37.56
C LYS A 29 4.40 -10.03 37.82
N PHE A 30 5.21 -10.07 36.77
CA PHE A 30 6.65 -10.41 36.85
C PHE A 30 7.57 -9.19 36.71
N ILE A 31 7.03 -8.00 36.95
CA ILE A 31 7.60 -6.76 36.42
C ILE A 31 7.98 -5.77 37.52
N ARG A 32 7.40 -5.82 38.72
CA ARG A 32 7.84 -4.89 39.78
C ARG A 32 9.17 -5.36 40.36
N PRO A 33 10.21 -4.49 40.44
CA PRO A 33 11.54 -4.86 40.94
C PRO A 33 11.54 -5.45 42.36
N ASP A 34 10.49 -5.17 43.14
CA ASP A 34 10.33 -5.54 44.54
C ASP A 34 9.52 -6.83 44.76
N PHE A 35 9.03 -7.51 43.71
CA PHE A 35 8.12 -8.64 43.88
C PHE A 35 8.36 -9.82 42.91
N SER A 36 9.05 -10.87 43.38
CA SER A 36 9.26 -12.14 42.65
C SER A 36 8.44 -13.29 43.24
N ILE A 37 7.65 -14.02 42.43
CA ILE A 37 6.92 -15.22 42.87
C ILE A 37 7.62 -16.48 42.34
N PHE A 38 7.97 -17.41 43.23
CA PHE A 38 8.48 -18.74 42.88
C PHE A 38 7.38 -19.81 43.04
N ARG A 39 7.20 -20.67 42.04
CA ARG A 39 6.37 -21.88 42.15
C ARG A 39 7.27 -23.09 42.44
N VAL A 40 6.90 -23.89 43.44
CA VAL A 40 7.64 -25.10 43.85
C VAL A 40 7.08 -26.32 43.11
N ALA A 41 7.97 -27.19 42.62
CA ALA A 41 7.62 -28.50 42.07
C ALA A 41 7.57 -29.57 43.18
N GLU A 42 6.53 -30.41 43.17
CA GLU A 42 6.51 -31.66 43.93
C GLU A 42 7.08 -32.80 43.08
N TRP A 43 7.91 -33.64 43.69
CA TRP A 43 8.56 -34.76 43.03
C TRP A 43 7.59 -35.94 42.93
N ALA A 44 7.21 -36.27 41.69
CA ALA A 44 6.43 -37.41 41.24
C ALA A 44 4.90 -37.22 41.19
N TYR A 45 4.36 -37.20 39.96
CA TYR A 45 3.25 -38.06 39.51
C TYR A 45 3.03 -37.95 37.97
N GLU A 46 3.57 -36.92 37.29
CA GLU A 46 3.37 -36.72 35.84
C GLU A 46 4.62 -36.14 35.12
N PRO A 47 4.74 -36.26 33.78
CA PRO A 47 5.80 -35.62 33.02
C PRO A 47 5.71 -34.09 33.12
N ILE A 48 6.76 -33.45 33.60
CA ILE A 48 6.87 -31.99 33.73
C ILE A 48 6.88 -31.37 32.32
N ARG A 49 6.00 -30.38 32.07
CA ARG A 49 6.19 -29.42 30.97
C ARG A 49 6.75 -28.13 31.56
N ARG A 50 7.94 -27.75 31.13
CA ARG A 50 8.55 -26.48 31.53
C ARG A 50 7.90 -25.37 30.71
N GLU A 51 7.24 -24.44 31.37
CA GLU A 51 6.81 -23.15 30.83
C GLU A 51 7.79 -22.09 31.34
N TYR A 52 7.99 -21.01 30.60
CA TYR A 52 8.86 -19.91 31.01
C TYR A 52 8.03 -18.63 30.96
N ALA A 53 8.01 -17.86 32.04
CA ALA A 53 7.46 -16.50 32.04
C ALA A 53 8.62 -15.52 32.01
N LEU A 54 8.77 -14.82 30.88
CA LEU A 54 9.79 -13.80 30.71
C LEU A 54 9.18 -12.43 30.98
N SER A 55 9.82 -11.64 31.86
CA SER A 55 9.45 -10.25 32.12
C SER A 55 10.03 -9.36 31.02
N LEU A 56 9.17 -8.71 30.22
CA LEU A 56 9.65 -7.72 29.26
C LEU A 56 10.35 -6.54 29.97
N PHE A 57 9.76 -6.06 31.06
CA PHE A 57 10.20 -4.82 31.71
C PHE A 57 11.58 -4.91 32.37
N ASN A 58 11.92 -6.01 33.03
CA ASN A 58 13.21 -6.16 33.72
C ASN A 58 14.13 -7.18 33.06
N GLY A 59 13.79 -7.75 31.89
CA GLY A 59 14.58 -8.76 31.19
C GLY A 59 14.72 -10.11 31.92
N TYR A 60 14.31 -10.23 33.18
CA TYR A 60 14.42 -11.46 33.96
C TYR A 60 13.30 -12.46 33.59
N GLY A 61 13.71 -13.69 33.27
CA GLY A 61 12.83 -14.84 33.15
C GLY A 61 12.63 -15.56 34.47
N ILE A 62 11.39 -15.96 34.77
CA ILE A 62 11.05 -16.94 35.80
C ILE A 62 10.61 -18.22 35.09
N GLU A 63 11.25 -19.33 35.43
CA GLU A 63 10.81 -20.67 35.01
C GLU A 63 9.51 -21.05 35.74
N ILE A 64 8.45 -21.32 34.97
CA ILE A 64 7.18 -21.85 35.46
C ILE A 64 7.13 -23.36 35.14
N ASN A 65 7.35 -24.20 36.14
CA ASN A 65 7.10 -25.63 35.96
C ASN A 65 5.58 -25.89 35.99
N ALA A 66 5.01 -26.34 34.86
CA ALA A 66 3.58 -26.65 34.72
C ALA A 66 3.34 -28.15 34.48
N PHE A 67 2.28 -28.66 35.10
CA PHE A 67 1.67 -29.94 34.70
C PHE A 67 0.73 -29.67 33.52
N ARG A 68 0.27 -30.71 32.78
CA ARG A 68 -0.61 -30.54 31.61
C ARG A 68 -1.74 -29.53 31.91
N PRO A 69 -1.71 -28.31 31.35
CA PRO A 69 -2.70 -27.31 31.71
C PRO A 69 -4.06 -27.69 31.10
N GLY A 70 -5.14 -27.38 31.83
CA GLY A 70 -6.43 -27.18 31.19
C GLY A 70 -6.31 -26.02 30.18
N HIS A 71 -7.09 -26.06 29.10
CA HIS A 71 -7.13 -25.01 28.08
C HIS A 71 -8.46 -24.24 28.17
N PRO A 72 -8.64 -23.39 29.20
CA PRO A 72 -9.89 -22.69 29.38
C PRO A 72 -10.03 -21.55 28.36
N ASP A 73 -11.23 -21.33 27.82
CA ASP A 73 -11.50 -20.36 26.75
C ASP A 73 -11.06 -18.91 27.08
N TRP A 74 -10.96 -18.56 28.37
CA TRP A 74 -10.51 -17.24 28.80
C TRP A 74 -9.02 -16.98 28.63
N ILE A 75 -8.19 -18.00 28.32
CA ILE A 75 -6.74 -17.84 28.12
C ILE A 75 -6.37 -17.40 26.70
N GLU A 76 -7.21 -17.73 25.72
CA GLU A 76 -6.97 -17.45 24.29
C GLU A 76 -6.64 -15.98 24.00
N PRO A 77 -7.32 -14.99 24.61
CA PRO A 77 -7.01 -13.57 24.37
C PRO A 77 -5.62 -13.14 24.86
N TYR A 78 -4.93 -13.92 25.70
CA TYR A 78 -3.61 -13.59 26.23
C TYR A 78 -2.45 -14.05 25.34
N PHE A 79 -2.68 -15.00 24.42
CA PHE A 79 -1.61 -15.50 23.54
C PHE A 79 -1.05 -14.44 22.58
N PRO A 80 -1.85 -13.55 21.95
CA PRO A 80 -1.30 -12.47 21.13
C PRO A 80 -0.39 -11.53 21.93
N PHE A 81 -0.74 -11.26 23.19
CA PHE A 81 0.05 -10.41 24.09
C PHE A 81 1.36 -11.11 24.50
N LEU A 82 1.32 -12.42 24.77
CA LEU A 82 2.52 -13.23 25.01
C LEU A 82 3.43 -13.27 23.78
N ASP A 83 2.85 -13.48 22.59
CA ASP A 83 3.57 -13.51 21.32
C ASP A 83 4.35 -12.21 21.08
N GLN A 84 3.69 -11.07 21.34
CA GLN A 84 4.34 -9.76 21.24
C GLN A 84 5.53 -9.61 22.18
N ILE A 85 5.37 -9.97 23.46
CA ILE A 85 6.45 -9.91 24.44
C ILE A 85 7.63 -10.81 24.04
N LEU A 86 7.36 -12.07 23.70
CA LEU A 86 8.41 -13.03 23.34
C LEU A 86 9.19 -12.59 22.10
N ARG A 87 8.52 -11.98 21.12
CA ARG A 87 9.15 -11.48 19.90
C ARG A 87 10.11 -10.34 20.20
N HIS A 88 9.73 -9.37 21.04
CA HIS A 88 10.64 -8.29 21.43
C HIS A 88 11.84 -8.82 22.19
N LEU A 89 11.65 -9.79 23.09
CA LEU A 89 12.77 -10.41 23.80
C LEU A 89 13.74 -11.14 22.86
N ASP A 90 13.22 -11.85 21.85
CA ASP A 90 14.04 -12.55 20.86
C ASP A 90 14.78 -11.58 19.92
N GLN A 91 14.07 -10.59 19.38
CA GLN A 91 14.60 -9.59 18.44
C GLN A 91 15.60 -8.61 19.08
N HIS A 92 15.65 -8.54 20.41
CA HIS A 92 16.55 -7.66 21.16
C HIS A 92 17.40 -8.42 22.19
N ARG A 93 17.57 -9.73 22.01
CA ARG A 93 18.24 -10.60 22.98
C ARG A 93 19.64 -10.13 23.39
N SER A 94 20.43 -9.60 22.46
CA SER A 94 21.79 -9.12 22.76
C SER A 94 21.80 -7.95 23.74
N ILE A 95 20.76 -7.11 23.72
CA ILE A 95 20.57 -5.98 24.61
C ILE A 95 20.03 -6.44 25.97
N PHE A 96 19.05 -7.33 25.98
CA PHE A 96 18.46 -7.83 27.24
C PHE A 96 19.41 -8.74 28.04
N MET A 97 20.52 -9.17 27.46
CA MET A 97 21.58 -9.93 28.13
C MET A 97 22.66 -9.04 28.76
N GLN A 98 22.57 -7.71 28.62
CA GLN A 98 23.51 -6.73 29.19
C GLN A 98 23.00 -6.14 30.51
N ASP A 99 23.87 -5.40 31.21
CA ASP A 99 23.45 -4.58 32.33
C ASP A 99 22.47 -3.49 31.86
N PHE A 100 21.54 -3.11 32.73
CA PHE A 100 20.51 -2.12 32.41
C PHE A 100 20.41 -1.04 33.49
N THR A 101 19.81 0.09 33.14
CA THR A 101 19.54 1.19 34.07
C THR A 101 18.10 1.06 34.57
N PRO A 102 17.88 0.61 35.82
CA PRO A 102 16.53 0.49 36.37
C PRO A 102 15.95 1.87 36.71
N LEU A 103 14.63 2.03 36.54
CA LEU A 103 13.86 3.19 36.99
C LEU A 103 14.45 4.52 36.51
N VAL A 104 14.66 4.62 35.20
CA VAL A 104 15.05 5.86 34.52
C VAL A 104 14.05 6.96 34.87
N ASN A 105 14.57 8.11 35.28
CA ASN A 105 13.74 9.25 35.66
C ASN A 105 12.92 9.73 34.44
N CYS A 106 11.61 9.89 34.63
CA CYS A 106 10.69 10.38 33.61
C CYS A 106 9.69 11.36 34.23
N ILE A 107 8.99 12.14 33.38
CA ILE A 107 8.09 13.21 33.87
C ILE A 107 6.82 12.65 34.51
N ALA A 108 6.39 11.45 34.11
CA ALA A 108 5.11 10.89 34.54
C ALA A 108 5.25 10.08 35.83
N ASP A 109 4.50 10.47 36.86
CA ASP A 109 4.31 9.62 38.03
C ASP A 109 3.60 8.32 37.62
N GLN A 110 3.96 7.21 38.26
CA GLN A 110 3.36 5.88 38.03
C GLN A 110 3.58 5.26 36.65
N VAL A 111 4.43 5.87 35.82
CA VAL A 111 5.02 5.20 34.64
C VAL A 111 6.46 4.84 35.00
N LEU A 112 6.74 3.54 35.05
CA LEU A 112 8.07 3.03 35.33
C LEU A 112 8.81 2.81 34.01
N VAL A 113 10.10 3.15 33.96
CA VAL A 113 10.92 2.97 32.76
C VAL A 113 12.25 2.33 33.14
N ASN A 114 12.70 1.34 32.37
CA ASN A 114 14.07 0.84 32.42
C ASN A 114 14.76 1.12 31.09
N GLY A 115 16.04 1.47 31.13
CA GLY A 115 16.87 1.73 29.96
C GLY A 115 17.87 0.60 29.71
N TRP A 116 18.01 0.22 28.45
CA TRP A 116 18.84 -0.87 27.96
C TRP A 116 19.66 -0.43 26.74
N GLY A 117 20.77 -1.09 26.51
CA GLY A 117 21.56 -0.95 25.28
C GLY A 117 22.76 -0.03 25.43
N ASP A 118 23.27 0.42 24.29
CA ASP A 118 24.53 1.14 24.14
C ASP A 118 24.37 2.38 23.24
N ASP A 119 25.48 2.87 22.69
CA ASP A 119 25.50 4.05 21.81
C ASP A 119 24.84 3.79 20.44
N ASP A 120 24.81 2.55 19.95
CA ASP A 120 24.30 2.19 18.63
C ASP A 120 22.79 1.89 18.63
N LYS A 121 22.29 1.32 19.74
CA LYS A 121 20.88 0.98 19.91
C LYS A 121 20.45 1.12 21.37
N LYS A 122 19.47 1.99 21.62
CA LYS A 122 18.85 2.19 22.93
C LYS A 122 17.47 1.57 22.94
N VAL A 123 17.13 0.88 24.02
CA VAL A 123 15.79 0.31 24.22
C VAL A 123 15.29 0.76 25.58
N TYR A 124 14.05 1.24 25.65
CA TYR A 124 13.37 1.50 26.91
C TYR A 124 12.18 0.56 27.04
N THR A 125 12.06 -0.08 28.18
CA THR A 125 10.86 -0.85 28.52
C THR A 125 10.06 -0.06 29.53
N LEU A 126 8.75 -0.03 29.33
CA LEU A 126 7.82 0.83 30.06
C LEU A 126 6.78 0.00 30.78
N LEU A 127 6.29 0.53 31.89
CA LEU A 127 5.17 -0.01 32.61
C LEU A 127 4.32 1.13 33.17
N SER A 128 3.15 1.35 32.58
CA SER A 128 2.16 2.29 33.13
C SER A 128 1.34 1.60 34.19
N LEU A 129 1.19 2.23 35.35
CA LEU A 129 0.24 1.84 36.41
C LEU A 129 -0.99 2.75 36.43
N LEU A 130 -1.21 3.54 35.37
CA LEU A 130 -2.34 4.45 35.23
C LEU A 130 -3.50 3.72 34.54
N PRO A 131 -4.64 3.47 35.21
CA PRO A 131 -5.80 2.84 34.59
C PRO A 131 -6.30 3.56 33.35
N GLU A 132 -6.19 4.88 33.31
CA GLU A 132 -6.58 5.73 32.18
C GLU A 132 -5.60 5.71 31.00
N GLY A 133 -4.45 5.02 31.14
CA GLY A 133 -3.36 5.08 30.18
C GLY A 133 -2.49 6.33 30.36
N TYR A 134 -1.60 6.58 29.40
CA TYR A 134 -0.75 7.76 29.42
C TYR A 134 -0.55 8.30 28.01
N GLN A 135 -0.65 9.61 27.82
CA GLN A 135 -0.38 10.29 26.56
C GLN A 135 0.34 11.61 26.84
N GLY A 136 1.60 11.71 26.42
CA GLY A 136 2.38 12.92 26.63
C GLY A 136 3.90 12.73 26.65
N PRO A 137 4.64 13.80 26.99
CA PRO A 137 6.09 13.79 27.07
C PRO A 137 6.57 12.97 28.27
N LEU A 138 7.34 11.91 28.01
CA LEU A 138 7.80 10.98 29.06
C LEU A 138 9.30 11.06 29.34
N LEU A 139 10.12 10.75 28.34
CA LEU A 139 11.57 10.58 28.47
C LEU A 139 12.31 11.74 27.81
N GLN A 140 13.26 12.33 28.54
CA GLN A 140 14.10 13.41 28.04
C GLN A 140 15.16 12.87 27.08
N LEU A 141 15.34 13.54 25.95
CA LEU A 141 16.46 13.27 25.06
C LEU A 141 17.71 14.05 25.50
N HIS A 142 18.86 13.38 25.40
CA HIS A 142 20.18 13.91 25.74
C HIS A 142 21.05 14.03 24.47
N GLU A 143 22.21 14.71 24.58
CA GLU A 143 23.11 14.91 23.43
C GLU A 143 23.54 13.59 22.77
N GLY A 144 23.71 12.52 23.56
CA GLY A 144 24.03 11.18 23.08
C GLY A 144 22.87 10.44 22.40
N ASP A 145 21.70 11.07 22.25
CA ASP A 145 20.57 10.56 21.46
C ASP A 145 20.50 11.22 20.07
N ALA A 146 21.38 12.20 19.81
CA ALA A 146 21.39 12.91 18.54
C ALA A 146 21.70 11.97 17.37
N GLY A 147 20.82 11.96 16.38
CA GLY A 147 20.96 11.12 15.18
C GLY A 147 20.28 9.76 15.28
N LEU A 148 19.75 9.38 16.44
CA LEU A 148 18.89 8.21 16.57
C LEU A 148 17.50 8.48 16.01
N HIS A 149 16.97 7.45 15.36
CA HIS A 149 15.61 7.35 14.89
C HIS A 149 14.79 6.56 15.93
N TRP A 150 13.67 7.10 16.38
CA TRP A 150 12.91 6.56 17.53
C TRP A 150 11.59 5.93 17.10
N VAL A 151 11.32 4.75 17.62
CA VAL A 151 10.13 3.94 17.31
C VAL A 151 9.47 3.46 18.60
N ASP A 152 8.14 3.59 18.68
CA ASP A 152 7.32 2.83 19.61
C ASP A 152 7.16 1.42 19.05
N LEU A 153 7.96 0.47 19.54
CA LEU A 153 7.93 -0.92 19.08
C LEU A 153 6.69 -1.66 19.59
N TRP A 154 6.01 -1.17 20.62
CA TRP A 154 4.79 -1.79 21.13
C TRP A 154 3.62 -1.52 20.19
N ASN A 155 3.49 -0.29 19.72
CA ASN A 155 2.42 0.12 18.81
C ASN A 155 2.86 0.12 17.33
N HIS A 156 4.14 -0.08 17.08
CA HIS A 156 4.81 0.09 15.78
C HIS A 156 4.48 1.46 15.20
N GLU A 157 4.99 2.52 15.84
CA GLU A 157 4.80 3.92 15.43
C GLU A 157 6.09 4.71 15.41
N GLU A 158 6.19 5.61 14.42
CA GLU A 158 7.21 6.65 14.39
C GLU A 158 7.01 7.59 15.57
N MET A 159 8.03 7.74 16.41
CA MET A 159 7.91 8.55 17.62
C MET A 159 7.79 10.04 17.28
N ARG A 160 6.93 10.72 18.04
CA ARG A 160 6.83 12.17 18.04
C ARG A 160 7.65 12.76 19.18
N PHE A 161 8.02 14.03 19.04
CA PHE A 161 8.82 14.74 20.02
C PHE A 161 8.08 15.97 20.52
N ASP A 162 8.03 16.13 21.85
CA ASP A 162 7.55 17.33 22.50
C ASP A 162 8.72 18.22 22.93
N THR A 163 8.47 19.52 23.02
CA THR A 163 9.47 20.49 23.51
C THR A 163 8.92 21.19 24.74
N ILE A 164 9.62 21.06 25.87
CA ILE A 164 9.29 21.74 27.13
C ILE A 164 10.48 22.60 27.51
N GLY A 165 10.33 23.92 27.42
CA GLY A 165 11.43 24.85 27.60
C GLY A 165 12.50 24.66 26.52
N ALA A 166 13.73 24.37 26.94
CA ALA A 166 14.86 24.09 26.03
C ALA A 166 15.12 22.59 25.82
N MET A 167 14.28 21.72 26.38
CA MET A 167 14.52 20.27 26.38
C MET A 167 13.49 19.56 25.49
N HIS A 168 13.94 18.51 24.81
CA HIS A 168 13.12 17.66 23.96
C HIS A 168 12.78 16.34 24.67
N TYR A 169 11.56 15.86 24.47
CA TYR A 169 11.05 14.65 25.10
C TYR A 169 10.43 13.72 24.06
N LEU A 170 10.56 12.42 24.28
CA LEU A 170 9.78 11.41 23.58
C LEU A 170 8.32 11.50 24.02
N HIS A 171 7.44 11.72 23.05
CA HIS A 171 6.00 11.66 23.25
C HIS A 171 5.56 10.20 23.22
N VAL A 172 4.98 9.70 24.31
CA VAL A 172 4.59 8.30 24.47
C VAL A 172 3.08 8.20 24.60
N GLU A 173 2.51 7.19 23.93
CA GLU A 173 1.12 6.78 24.10
C GLU A 173 1.08 5.35 24.66
N MET A 174 0.48 5.18 25.84
CA MET A 174 0.29 3.88 26.48
C MET A 174 -1.19 3.63 26.72
N ASP A 175 -1.65 2.43 26.38
CA ASP A 175 -3.05 2.04 26.54
C ASP A 175 -3.50 2.07 28.01
N HIS A 176 -4.81 2.27 28.15
CA HIS A 176 -5.54 2.17 29.40
C HIS A 176 -5.80 0.69 29.79
N TYR A 177 -6.10 0.45 31.07
CA TYR A 177 -6.62 -0.83 31.53
C TYR A 177 -7.83 -0.63 32.47
N PRO A 178 -8.77 -1.59 32.55
CA PRO A 178 -9.94 -1.46 33.41
C PRO A 178 -9.59 -1.09 34.86
N GLU A 179 -10.16 0.00 35.39
CA GLU A 179 -9.90 0.49 36.75
C GLU A 179 -10.09 -0.58 37.84
N LYS A 180 -11.04 -1.51 37.66
CA LYS A 180 -11.24 -2.66 38.55
C LYS A 180 -10.02 -3.59 38.68
N TRP A 181 -9.04 -3.48 37.79
CA TRP A 181 -7.79 -4.22 37.84
C TRP A 181 -6.69 -3.48 38.62
N ALA A 182 -6.87 -2.21 38.99
CA ALA A 182 -5.93 -1.49 39.83
C ALA A 182 -5.75 -2.19 41.19
N GLY A 183 -4.50 -2.36 41.64
CA GLY A 183 -4.16 -3.09 42.85
C GLY A 183 -4.33 -4.62 42.74
N THR A 184 -4.65 -5.13 41.55
CA THR A 184 -4.78 -6.57 41.27
C THR A 184 -3.58 -7.07 40.49
N ASN A 185 -3.57 -8.37 40.22
CA ASN A 185 -2.56 -8.98 39.39
C ASN A 185 -2.69 -8.66 37.89
N ASN A 186 -3.75 -8.00 37.45
CA ASN A 186 -3.92 -7.56 36.06
C ASN A 186 -3.71 -6.04 35.93
N GLU A 187 -3.23 -5.38 36.98
CA GLU A 187 -2.82 -3.98 36.90
C GLU A 187 -1.65 -3.85 35.92
N SER A 188 -1.51 -2.69 35.30
CA SER A 188 -0.46 -2.27 34.38
C SER A 188 -0.63 -2.55 32.89
N GLN A 189 0.01 -1.68 32.11
CA GLN A 189 0.19 -1.80 30.68
C GLN A 189 1.69 -1.68 30.34
N PRO A 190 2.29 -2.66 29.63
CA PRO A 190 3.68 -2.57 29.19
C PRO A 190 3.83 -1.70 27.94
N GLY A 191 5.05 -1.25 27.70
CA GLY A 191 5.46 -0.63 26.43
C GLY A 191 6.93 -0.89 26.16
N ILE A 192 7.37 -0.64 24.93
CA ILE A 192 8.77 -0.72 24.53
C ILE A 192 9.07 0.32 23.45
N LEU A 193 10.10 1.13 23.68
CA LEU A 193 10.60 2.13 22.75
C LEU A 193 12.01 1.74 22.34
N ALA A 194 12.39 2.06 21.10
CA ALA A 194 13.77 1.89 20.67
C ALA A 194 14.27 3.10 19.87
N GLY A 195 15.50 3.50 20.15
CA GLY A 195 16.28 4.43 19.36
C GLY A 195 17.31 3.65 18.55
N PHE A 196 17.19 3.70 17.23
CA PHE A 196 18.06 3.02 16.28
C PHE A 196 18.97 4.02 15.57
N SER A 197 20.18 3.58 15.24
CA SER A 197 20.90 4.20 14.12
C SER A 197 20.04 4.05 12.84
N PRO A 198 19.87 5.09 12.01
CA PRO A 198 18.99 5.04 10.85
C PRO A 198 19.62 4.21 9.72
N LEU A 199 19.41 2.89 9.76
CA LEU A 199 19.98 1.91 8.84
C LEU A 199 19.04 1.55 7.68
N LEU A 200 17.75 1.89 7.79
CA LEU A 200 16.73 1.59 6.80
C LEU A 200 16.09 2.90 6.32
N ASP A 201 16.13 3.18 5.02
CA ASP A 201 15.35 4.26 4.41
C ASP A 201 14.20 3.63 3.63
N ALA A 202 12.97 3.99 3.98
CA ALA A 202 11.76 3.44 3.37
C ALA A 202 10.85 4.58 2.93
N ARG A 203 10.47 4.60 1.65
CA ARG A 203 9.67 5.68 1.05
C ARG A 203 8.58 5.12 0.18
N LEU A 204 7.38 5.64 0.36
CA LEU A 204 6.25 5.37 -0.50
C LEU A 204 6.05 6.55 -1.45
N THR A 205 5.96 6.28 -2.76
CA THR A 205 5.68 7.30 -3.78
C THR A 205 4.70 6.74 -4.79
N GLY A 206 3.45 7.21 -4.75
CA GLY A 206 2.33 6.59 -5.45
C GLY A 206 2.23 5.11 -5.07
N ASP A 207 2.24 4.23 -6.08
CA ASP A 207 2.15 2.78 -5.92
C ASP A 207 3.50 2.09 -5.72
N SER A 208 4.59 2.85 -5.60
CA SER A 208 5.94 2.32 -5.53
C SER A 208 6.49 2.43 -4.10
N LEU A 209 6.86 1.30 -3.53
CA LEU A 209 7.67 1.24 -2.31
C LEU A 209 9.14 1.14 -2.67
N GLN A 210 9.93 2.11 -2.22
CA GLN A 210 11.38 2.09 -2.34
C GLN A 210 12.01 1.91 -0.96
N ILE A 211 12.92 0.94 -0.83
CA ILE A 211 13.66 0.68 0.41
C ILE A 211 15.15 0.56 0.10
N THR A 212 15.97 1.17 0.95
CA THR A 212 17.43 1.05 0.93
C THR A 212 17.91 0.73 2.34
N GLY A 213 18.83 -0.22 2.48
CA GLY A 213 19.46 -0.56 3.75
C GLY A 213 20.94 -0.21 3.74
N GLU A 214 21.45 0.32 4.84
CA GLU A 214 22.87 0.64 5.05
C GLU A 214 23.69 -0.60 5.48
N ARG A 215 23.02 -1.68 5.90
CA ARG A 215 23.64 -2.96 6.27
C ARG A 215 22.99 -4.13 5.53
N ASP A 216 23.77 -5.19 5.36
CA ASP A 216 23.26 -6.49 4.91
C ASP A 216 22.31 -7.07 5.97
N GLY A 217 21.23 -7.68 5.53
CA GLY A 217 20.26 -8.26 6.44
C GLY A 217 19.03 -8.85 5.75
N ILE A 218 18.02 -9.15 6.56
CA ILE A 218 16.71 -9.59 6.09
C ILE A 218 15.70 -8.51 6.41
N LEU A 219 15.11 -7.93 5.37
CA LEU A 219 13.93 -7.09 5.49
C LEU A 219 12.69 -7.97 5.68
N GLN A 220 11.92 -7.67 6.71
CA GLN A 220 10.57 -8.17 6.92
C GLN A 220 9.56 -7.04 6.72
N LEU A 221 8.56 -7.27 5.87
CA LEU A 221 7.44 -6.34 5.67
C LEU A 221 6.16 -6.96 6.21
N TRP A 222 5.53 -6.26 7.15
CA TRP A 222 4.30 -6.68 7.81
C TRP A 222 3.15 -5.76 7.41
N LYS A 223 2.05 -6.36 6.95
CA LYS A 223 0.79 -5.64 6.62
C LYS A 223 -0.05 -5.34 7.86
N THR A 224 0.32 -5.85 9.03
CA THR A 224 -0.36 -5.58 10.29
C THR A 224 0.68 -5.60 11.40
N MET A 225 0.22 -5.49 12.65
CA MET A 225 1.05 -5.82 13.80
C MET A 225 1.79 -7.14 13.57
N PRO A 226 3.13 -7.17 13.72
CA PRO A 226 3.94 -8.37 13.67
C PRO A 226 3.38 -9.40 14.63
N SER A 227 3.28 -10.66 14.17
CA SER A 227 2.82 -11.77 14.99
C SER A 227 3.33 -13.09 14.43
N SER A 228 3.59 -14.05 15.32
CA SER A 228 3.93 -15.43 14.91
C SER A 228 2.80 -16.13 14.16
N ALA A 229 1.57 -15.61 14.22
CA ALA A 229 0.43 -16.13 13.46
C ALA A 229 0.45 -15.72 11.97
N GLN A 230 1.37 -14.82 11.57
CA GLN A 230 1.45 -14.29 10.21
C GLN A 230 2.86 -14.44 9.64
N GLU A 231 2.96 -14.63 8.33
CA GLU A 231 4.24 -14.61 7.63
C GLU A 231 4.48 -13.24 6.97
N PRO A 232 5.58 -12.55 7.30
CA PRO A 232 5.95 -11.32 6.63
C PRO A 232 6.51 -11.61 5.23
N VAL A 233 6.47 -10.61 4.35
CA VAL A 233 7.26 -10.67 3.12
C VAL A 233 8.74 -10.52 3.50
N ARG A 234 9.58 -11.47 3.07
CA ARG A 234 11.01 -11.50 3.39
C ARG A 234 11.85 -11.20 2.16
N VAL A 235 12.76 -10.23 2.29
CA VAL A 235 13.69 -9.84 1.23
C VAL A 235 15.10 -9.77 1.82
N LYS A 236 16.07 -10.40 1.13
CA LYS A 236 17.48 -10.20 1.45
C LYS A 236 17.93 -8.82 0.98
N LEU A 237 18.28 -7.95 1.92
CA LEU A 237 18.87 -6.65 1.65
C LEU A 237 20.40 -6.75 1.60
N LEU A 238 20.97 -6.04 0.64
CA LEU A 238 22.40 -5.83 0.50
C LEU A 238 22.66 -4.33 0.73
N SER A 239 23.69 -4.03 1.53
CA SER A 239 24.09 -2.67 1.90
C SER A 239 24.25 -1.78 0.67
N GLY A 240 23.66 -0.57 0.74
CA GLY A 240 23.70 0.45 -0.31
C GLY A 240 22.88 0.16 -1.56
N LYS A 241 22.27 -1.03 -1.67
CA LYS A 241 21.40 -1.37 -2.80
C LYS A 241 19.99 -0.86 -2.55
N SER A 242 19.45 -0.13 -3.51
CA SER A 242 18.05 0.30 -3.49
C SER A 242 17.15 -0.73 -4.15
N TYR A 243 16.03 -1.01 -3.51
CA TYR A 243 15.01 -1.96 -3.95
C TYR A 243 13.71 -1.21 -4.19
N ARG A 244 12.99 -1.58 -5.24
CA ARG A 244 11.73 -0.96 -5.61
C ARG A 244 10.71 -2.04 -5.96
N TRP A 245 9.52 -1.93 -5.38
CA TRP A 245 8.40 -2.83 -5.64
C TRP A 245 7.14 -2.03 -5.92
N HIS A 246 6.29 -2.56 -6.80
CA HIS A 246 4.90 -2.14 -6.85
C HIS A 246 4.17 -2.68 -5.61
N LEU A 247 3.40 -1.84 -4.94
CA LEU A 247 2.65 -2.22 -3.74
C LEU A 247 1.73 -3.40 -4.00
N ASN A 248 1.10 -3.48 -5.17
CA ASN A 248 0.19 -4.58 -5.50
C ASN A 248 0.89 -5.93 -5.53
N ASP A 249 2.13 -5.99 -6.02
CA ASP A 249 2.92 -7.23 -6.06
C ASP A 249 3.36 -7.66 -4.65
N LEU A 250 3.50 -6.70 -3.74
CA LEU A 250 4.07 -6.91 -2.42
C LEU A 250 3.02 -7.17 -1.34
N VAL A 251 1.97 -6.34 -1.33
CA VAL A 251 0.94 -6.32 -0.27
C VAL A 251 -0.48 -6.36 -0.84
N GLY A 252 -0.64 -6.46 -2.15
CA GLY A 252 -1.94 -6.48 -2.81
C GLY A 252 -2.71 -5.19 -2.56
N THR A 253 -4.01 -5.34 -2.30
CA THR A 253 -4.93 -4.23 -2.07
C THR A 253 -4.94 -3.75 -0.61
N PHE A 254 -3.91 -4.08 0.17
CA PHE A 254 -3.82 -3.67 1.56
C PHE A 254 -3.74 -2.13 1.68
N GLU A 255 -4.41 -1.59 2.69
CA GLU A 255 -4.41 -0.17 3.07
C GLU A 255 -4.18 -0.09 4.58
N GLY A 256 -3.43 0.91 5.04
CA GLY A 256 -3.08 1.10 6.45
C GLY A 256 -1.59 0.95 6.73
N LYS A 257 -1.28 0.54 7.96
CA LYS A 257 0.08 0.52 8.51
C LYS A 257 0.90 -0.65 7.91
N LEU A 258 2.03 -0.31 7.28
CA LEU A 258 3.04 -1.23 6.76
C LEU A 258 4.32 -1.07 7.57
N ILE A 259 4.78 -2.14 8.20
CA ILE A 259 5.93 -2.12 9.12
C ILE A 259 7.10 -2.80 8.44
N ALA A 260 8.22 -2.09 8.29
CA ALA A 260 9.44 -2.55 7.66
C ALA A 260 10.53 -2.74 8.70
N GLN A 261 10.90 -4.00 8.96
CA GLN A 261 11.91 -4.38 9.94
C GLN A 261 13.18 -4.87 9.25
N LEU A 262 14.33 -4.30 9.57
CA LEU A 262 15.64 -4.81 9.16
C LEU A 262 16.19 -5.72 10.25
N LEU A 263 16.43 -6.99 9.94
CA LEU A 263 17.01 -7.96 10.87
C LEU A 263 18.41 -8.38 10.41
N ASP A 264 19.30 -8.63 11.37
CA ASP A 264 20.60 -9.22 11.09
C ASP A 264 20.52 -10.73 10.77
N SER A 265 21.67 -11.36 10.54
CA SER A 265 21.75 -12.80 10.22
C SER A 265 21.31 -13.73 11.34
N GLN A 266 21.20 -13.21 12.56
CA GLN A 266 20.81 -13.94 13.76
C GLN A 266 19.38 -13.57 14.17
N GLY A 267 18.68 -12.70 13.44
CA GLY A 267 17.30 -12.33 13.70
C GLY A 267 17.12 -11.18 14.70
N GLU A 268 18.15 -10.39 15.00
CA GLU A 268 17.99 -9.19 15.84
C GLU A 268 17.53 -8.01 15.02
N LEU A 269 16.57 -7.25 15.55
CA LEU A 269 16.04 -6.06 14.92
C LEU A 269 17.10 -4.94 14.95
N GLN A 270 17.52 -4.48 13.79
CA GLN A 270 18.54 -3.44 13.62
C GLN A 270 17.94 -2.06 13.39
N ASP A 271 16.79 -2.00 12.73
CA ASP A 271 16.02 -0.76 12.48
C ASP A 271 14.57 -1.14 12.10
N GLU A 272 13.63 -0.24 12.31
CA GLU A 272 12.23 -0.38 11.93
C GLU A 272 11.70 0.91 11.33
N ARG A 273 10.93 0.85 10.24
CA ARG A 273 10.25 2.01 9.64
C ARG A 273 8.78 1.74 9.46
N ILE A 274 7.96 2.74 9.77
CA ILE A 274 6.51 2.62 9.67
C ILE A 274 6.03 3.48 8.51
N LEU A 275 5.37 2.81 7.56
CA LEU A 275 4.78 3.44 6.39
C LEU A 275 3.27 3.36 6.49
N THR A 276 2.59 4.37 5.98
CA THR A 276 1.13 4.35 5.86
C THR A 276 0.77 4.27 4.40
N VAL A 277 0.17 3.15 3.98
CA VAL A 277 -0.48 3.02 2.69
C VAL A 277 -1.82 3.74 2.80
N PRO A 278 -2.00 4.90 2.16
CA PRO A 278 -3.19 5.70 2.41
C PRO A 278 -4.45 4.99 1.89
N ALA A 279 -5.54 5.15 2.64
CA ALA A 279 -6.80 4.52 2.29
C ALA A 279 -7.40 5.16 1.04
N SER A 280 -8.05 4.36 0.20
CA SER A 280 -8.78 4.84 -0.99
C SER A 280 -7.96 5.63 -2.01
N ILE A 281 -6.62 5.61 -1.95
CA ILE A 281 -5.80 6.11 -3.05
C ILE A 281 -5.88 5.11 -4.21
N PRO A 282 -6.16 5.57 -5.44
CA PRO A 282 -6.23 4.67 -6.57
C PRO A 282 -4.88 4.08 -6.94
N ARG A 283 -4.87 2.76 -7.15
CA ARG A 283 -3.68 2.00 -7.51
C ARG A 283 -3.87 1.22 -8.79
N LEU A 284 -2.86 1.19 -9.64
CA LEU A 284 -2.88 0.44 -10.90
C LEU A 284 -2.75 -1.07 -10.63
N ILE A 285 -3.83 -1.84 -10.81
CA ILE A 285 -3.90 -3.29 -10.57
C ILE A 285 -3.79 -4.14 -11.84
N GLY A 286 -3.73 -3.51 -13.01
CA GLY A 286 -3.52 -4.20 -14.29
C GLY A 286 -2.65 -3.37 -15.21
N SER A 287 -1.83 -4.01 -16.03
CA SER A 287 -1.01 -3.34 -17.04
C SER A 287 -1.10 -4.07 -18.37
N SER A 288 -0.89 -3.31 -19.45
CA SER A 288 -0.83 -3.86 -20.81
C SER A 288 0.35 -4.82 -20.93
N GLN A 289 0.10 -6.04 -21.39
CA GLN A 289 1.18 -7.00 -21.66
C GLN A 289 1.90 -6.62 -22.96
N PRO A 290 3.24 -6.70 -23.00
CA PRO A 290 3.99 -6.43 -24.21
C PRO A 290 3.56 -7.34 -25.38
N THR A 291 3.48 -6.78 -26.57
CA THR A 291 3.21 -7.51 -27.81
C THR A 291 4.49 -8.08 -28.42
N ALA A 292 4.38 -9.16 -29.20
CA ALA A 292 5.40 -9.49 -30.18
C ALA A 292 5.52 -8.39 -31.24
N VAL A 293 6.64 -8.32 -31.97
CA VAL A 293 6.84 -7.30 -33.02
C VAL A 293 5.68 -7.34 -34.01
N THR A 294 4.99 -6.21 -34.13
CA THR A 294 4.00 -6.05 -35.19
C THR A 294 4.68 -5.90 -36.54
N THR A 295 4.16 -6.60 -37.54
CA THR A 295 4.48 -6.35 -38.96
C THR A 295 3.45 -5.42 -39.62
N ASP A 296 2.50 -4.88 -38.85
CA ASP A 296 1.44 -4.01 -39.36
C ASP A 296 1.99 -2.62 -39.75
N ARG A 297 2.21 -2.45 -41.05
CA ARG A 297 2.71 -1.19 -41.64
C ARG A 297 1.65 -0.07 -41.65
N SER A 298 0.42 -0.33 -41.22
CA SER A 298 -0.61 0.72 -41.12
C SER A 298 -0.45 1.59 -39.86
N MET A 299 0.25 1.10 -38.83
CA MET A 299 0.52 1.85 -37.62
C MET A 299 1.65 2.88 -37.82
N LYS A 300 1.59 3.99 -37.08
CA LYS A 300 2.61 5.05 -37.13
C LYS A 300 3.71 4.78 -36.11
N PRO A 301 4.99 4.95 -36.47
CA PRO A 301 6.08 4.83 -35.52
C PRO A 301 6.10 6.02 -34.55
N ILE A 302 6.23 5.72 -33.27
CA ILE A 302 6.39 6.66 -32.17
C ILE A 302 7.82 6.52 -31.66
N PRO A 303 8.68 7.56 -31.79
CA PRO A 303 10.09 7.45 -31.41
C PRO A 303 10.25 7.30 -29.90
N ALA A 304 11.34 6.68 -29.45
CA ALA A 304 11.71 6.71 -28.04
C ALA A 304 12.06 8.13 -27.59
N GLY A 305 11.82 8.46 -26.33
CA GLY A 305 12.19 9.75 -25.76
C GLY A 305 11.69 9.95 -24.35
N SER A 306 11.78 11.19 -23.87
CA SER A 306 11.30 11.58 -22.55
C SER A 306 10.27 12.69 -22.68
N PHE A 307 9.24 12.68 -21.84
CA PHE A 307 8.24 13.75 -21.79
C PHE A 307 7.72 13.98 -20.39
N HIS A 308 7.15 15.16 -20.16
CA HIS A 308 6.40 15.45 -18.95
C HIS A 308 4.97 14.91 -19.08
N PHE A 309 4.72 13.75 -18.48
CA PHE A 309 3.40 13.22 -18.20
C PHE A 309 2.67 14.12 -17.20
N LYS A 310 1.67 14.84 -17.70
CA LYS A 310 0.85 15.76 -16.92
C LYS A 310 -0.57 15.25 -16.90
N VAL A 311 -1.23 15.34 -15.75
CA VAL A 311 -2.62 14.96 -15.60
C VAL A 311 -3.43 16.14 -15.10
N SER A 312 -4.65 16.27 -15.60
CA SER A 312 -5.68 17.12 -15.01
C SER A 312 -7.01 16.40 -15.09
N HIS A 313 -7.91 16.74 -14.19
CA HIS A 313 -9.24 16.14 -14.10
C HIS A 313 -10.27 17.23 -13.75
N GLY A 314 -11.52 16.82 -13.72
CA GLY A 314 -12.65 17.69 -13.37
C GLY A 314 -12.79 17.81 -11.87
N TYR A 315 -14.02 17.67 -11.40
CA TYR A 315 -14.31 17.69 -9.97
C TYR A 315 -13.83 16.41 -9.27
N ASP A 316 -13.20 16.58 -8.11
CA ASP A 316 -12.57 15.51 -7.33
C ASP A 316 -13.49 14.97 -6.24
N PHE A 317 -14.59 14.34 -6.65
CA PHE A 317 -15.40 13.58 -5.69
C PHE A 317 -14.78 12.20 -5.39
N ILE A 318 -14.15 11.60 -6.38
CA ILE A 318 -13.34 10.38 -6.26
C ILE A 318 -11.90 10.75 -6.60
N PRO A 319 -10.91 10.39 -5.76
CA PRO A 319 -9.50 10.68 -6.05
C PRO A 319 -9.07 10.09 -7.39
N TYR A 320 -8.33 10.88 -8.18
CA TYR A 320 -7.62 10.43 -9.37
C TYR A 320 -6.23 9.90 -9.00
N PRO A 321 -5.62 9.01 -9.80
CA PRO A 321 -4.29 8.52 -9.53
C PRO A 321 -3.27 9.65 -9.74
N GLU A 322 -2.40 9.87 -8.76
CA GLU A 322 -1.30 10.82 -8.90
C GLU A 322 -0.09 10.18 -9.61
N PRO A 323 0.61 10.91 -10.51
CA PRO A 323 1.83 10.40 -11.12
C PRO A 323 2.93 10.15 -10.07
N SER A 324 3.51 8.95 -10.08
CA SER A 324 4.59 8.56 -9.15
C SER A 324 5.90 9.33 -9.28
N ASP A 325 6.20 9.94 -10.44
CA ASP A 325 7.55 10.44 -10.76
C ASP A 325 7.56 11.90 -11.27
N HIS A 326 7.20 12.89 -10.44
CA HIS A 326 7.32 14.35 -10.71
C HIS A 326 6.97 14.83 -12.15
N GLY A 327 6.15 14.07 -12.87
CA GLY A 327 5.82 14.26 -14.29
C GLY A 327 6.80 13.69 -15.33
N MET A 328 8.10 13.49 -15.09
CA MET A 328 9.01 13.05 -16.18
C MET A 328 9.00 11.54 -16.41
N LYS A 329 8.61 11.10 -17.62
CA LYS A 329 8.60 9.68 -18.03
C LYS A 329 9.51 9.41 -19.22
N GLN A 330 10.26 8.32 -19.14
CA GLN A 330 10.99 7.74 -20.26
C GLN A 330 10.06 6.79 -21.02
N MET A 331 10.04 6.91 -22.34
CA MET A 331 9.20 6.11 -23.21
C MET A 331 10.07 5.38 -24.24
N ALA A 332 9.88 4.07 -24.35
CA ALA A 332 10.47 3.29 -25.42
C ALA A 332 9.81 3.67 -26.76
N ALA A 333 10.43 3.28 -27.87
CA ALA A 333 9.79 3.42 -29.17
C ALA A 333 8.68 2.35 -29.31
N PHE A 334 7.58 2.70 -29.95
CA PHE A 334 6.44 1.81 -30.19
C PHE A 334 5.67 2.26 -31.44
N PHE A 335 4.65 1.52 -31.83
CA PHE A 335 3.74 1.88 -32.92
C PHE A 335 2.36 2.21 -32.37
N MET A 336 1.65 3.19 -32.96
CA MET A 336 0.27 3.52 -32.60
C MET A 336 -0.63 3.55 -33.85
N ASP A 337 -1.87 3.08 -33.70
CA ASP A 337 -2.87 3.22 -34.75
C ASP A 337 -3.12 4.71 -35.07
N PRO A 338 -3.15 5.10 -36.37
CA PRO A 338 -3.36 6.50 -36.76
C PRO A 338 -4.73 7.02 -36.32
N HIS A 339 -5.72 6.14 -36.23
CA HIS A 339 -7.13 6.43 -35.90
C HIS A 339 -7.66 5.44 -34.86
N PRO A 340 -8.77 5.75 -34.17
CA PRO A 340 -9.52 4.75 -33.41
C PRO A 340 -9.95 3.57 -34.28
N VAL A 341 -10.12 2.40 -33.65
CA VAL A 341 -10.54 1.18 -34.36
C VAL A 341 -11.91 1.39 -34.98
N THR A 342 -12.07 1.07 -36.26
CA THR A 342 -13.32 1.28 -36.99
C THR A 342 -14.27 0.10 -36.92
N ASN A 343 -15.55 0.33 -37.21
CA ASN A 343 -16.55 -0.73 -37.35
C ASN A 343 -16.12 -1.81 -38.35
N SER A 344 -15.52 -1.44 -39.49
CA SER A 344 -15.01 -2.40 -40.49
C SER A 344 -13.87 -3.26 -39.96
N GLN A 345 -12.94 -2.65 -39.22
CA GLN A 345 -11.86 -3.39 -38.57
C GLN A 345 -12.38 -4.37 -37.53
N PHE A 346 -13.27 -3.91 -36.64
CA PHE A 346 -13.88 -4.77 -35.62
C PHE A 346 -14.75 -5.89 -36.23
N ASN A 347 -15.45 -5.62 -37.33
CA ASN A 347 -16.22 -6.64 -38.04
C ASN A 347 -15.33 -7.76 -38.61
N LYS A 348 -14.12 -7.43 -39.10
CA LYS A 348 -13.14 -8.45 -39.54
C LYS A 348 -12.72 -9.36 -38.39
N PHE A 349 -12.51 -8.78 -37.20
CA PHE A 349 -12.24 -9.53 -35.98
C PHE A 349 -13.37 -10.51 -35.66
N LEU A 350 -14.62 -10.04 -35.63
CA LEU A 350 -15.78 -10.90 -35.36
C LEU A 350 -15.93 -12.03 -36.38
N GLN A 351 -15.72 -11.73 -37.67
CA GLN A 351 -15.78 -12.73 -38.73
C GLN A 351 -14.69 -13.79 -38.62
N ALA A 352 -13.48 -13.39 -38.22
CA ALA A 352 -12.33 -14.29 -38.11
C ALA A 352 -12.36 -15.17 -36.85
N THR A 353 -12.91 -14.65 -35.75
CA THR A 353 -12.82 -15.29 -34.42
C THR A 353 -14.13 -15.87 -33.93
N HIS A 354 -15.26 -15.43 -34.49
CA HIS A 354 -16.59 -15.68 -33.93
C HIS A 354 -16.71 -15.26 -32.46
N TYR A 355 -15.98 -14.20 -32.07
CA TYR A 355 -15.98 -13.67 -30.71
C TYR A 355 -17.39 -13.31 -30.24
N VAL A 356 -17.73 -13.79 -29.04
CA VAL A 356 -18.95 -13.42 -28.31
C VAL A 356 -18.53 -13.16 -26.86
N PRO A 357 -18.81 -11.96 -26.30
CA PRO A 357 -18.45 -11.68 -24.93
C PRO A 357 -19.29 -12.50 -23.95
N ARG A 358 -18.74 -12.71 -22.74
CA ARG A 358 -19.42 -13.46 -21.67
C ARG A 358 -20.74 -12.81 -21.24
N ASP A 359 -20.73 -11.50 -21.12
CA ASP A 359 -21.92 -10.67 -20.95
C ASP A 359 -22.17 -9.96 -22.29
N THR A 360 -23.37 -10.10 -22.86
CA THR A 360 -23.74 -9.49 -24.15
C THR A 360 -24.54 -8.19 -23.98
N ALA A 361 -24.82 -7.75 -22.76
CA ALA A 361 -25.54 -6.52 -22.51
C ALA A 361 -24.86 -5.33 -23.19
N SER A 362 -25.62 -4.56 -23.97
CA SER A 362 -25.15 -3.40 -24.73
C SER A 362 -24.00 -3.66 -25.71
N PHE A 363 -23.60 -4.91 -25.98
CA PHE A 363 -22.50 -5.20 -26.90
C PHE A 363 -22.87 -4.80 -28.32
N LEU A 364 -22.11 -3.87 -28.90
CA LEU A 364 -22.36 -3.28 -30.22
C LEU A 364 -23.82 -2.85 -30.39
N ALA A 365 -24.40 -2.18 -29.38
CA ALA A 365 -25.82 -1.82 -29.40
C ALA A 365 -26.20 -0.91 -30.60
N HIS A 366 -25.23 -0.23 -31.22
CA HIS A 366 -25.42 0.54 -32.45
C HIS A 366 -25.50 -0.32 -33.72
N TRP A 367 -25.24 -1.63 -33.65
CA TRP A 367 -25.31 -2.55 -34.79
C TRP A 367 -26.70 -3.19 -34.89
N PRO A 368 -27.56 -2.74 -35.81
CA PRO A 368 -28.93 -3.24 -35.90
C PRO A 368 -28.94 -4.72 -36.22
N GLY A 369 -29.57 -5.51 -35.34
CA GLY A 369 -29.61 -6.97 -35.48
C GLY A 369 -28.24 -7.64 -35.38
N GLY A 370 -27.26 -7.01 -34.72
CA GLY A 370 -25.90 -7.52 -34.56
C GLY A 370 -25.06 -7.45 -35.83
N ARG A 371 -25.44 -6.60 -36.80
CA ARG A 371 -24.72 -6.42 -38.07
C ARG A 371 -24.17 -5.01 -38.17
N MET A 372 -22.95 -4.92 -38.72
CA MET A 372 -22.30 -3.64 -38.99
C MET A 372 -23.23 -2.73 -39.82
N PRO A 373 -23.49 -1.47 -39.37
CA PRO A 373 -24.31 -0.53 -40.12
C PRO A 373 -23.67 -0.19 -41.47
N GLN A 374 -24.49 -0.15 -42.53
CA GLN A 374 -24.03 0.20 -43.87
C GLN A 374 -23.75 1.70 -43.96
N GLY A 375 -22.60 2.09 -44.53
CA GLY A 375 -22.18 3.49 -44.63
C GLY A 375 -21.44 4.03 -43.40
N GLU A 376 -21.31 3.22 -42.34
CA GLU A 376 -20.57 3.56 -41.12
C GLU A 376 -19.30 2.71 -40.95
N GLU A 377 -18.76 2.16 -42.05
CA GLU A 377 -17.61 1.26 -42.03
C GLU A 377 -16.35 1.91 -41.43
N ASN A 378 -16.19 3.22 -41.66
CA ASN A 378 -15.08 4.03 -41.18
C ASN A 378 -15.40 4.81 -39.89
N PHE A 379 -16.56 4.58 -39.28
CA PHE A 379 -16.86 5.18 -37.98
C PHE A 379 -16.15 4.39 -36.88
N PRO A 380 -15.74 5.04 -35.78
CA PRO A 380 -15.12 4.34 -34.67
C PRO A 380 -16.09 3.31 -34.09
N VAL A 381 -15.57 2.14 -33.73
CA VAL A 381 -16.36 1.15 -33.00
C VAL A 381 -16.57 1.65 -31.57
N VAL A 382 -17.82 1.61 -31.13
CA VAL A 382 -18.28 2.00 -29.78
C VAL A 382 -19.13 0.88 -29.19
N TYR A 383 -19.66 1.03 -27.98
CA TYR A 383 -20.38 -0.05 -27.29
C TYR A 383 -19.53 -1.32 -27.10
N VAL A 384 -18.26 -1.11 -26.74
CA VAL A 384 -17.28 -2.16 -26.41
C VAL A 384 -16.78 -1.97 -24.97
N SER A 385 -16.58 -3.06 -24.24
CA SER A 385 -15.95 -3.02 -22.90
C SER A 385 -14.43 -3.07 -23.02
N LEU A 386 -13.71 -2.95 -21.90
CA LEU A 386 -12.27 -3.17 -21.88
C LEU A 386 -11.92 -4.57 -22.43
N GLU A 387 -12.64 -5.61 -22.01
CA GLU A 387 -12.39 -6.98 -22.47
C GLU A 387 -12.58 -7.15 -23.97
N ASP A 388 -13.59 -6.48 -24.55
CA ASP A 388 -13.85 -6.52 -25.99
C ASP A 388 -12.71 -5.85 -26.76
N ALA A 389 -12.21 -4.72 -26.26
CA ALA A 389 -11.09 -3.99 -26.84
C ALA A 389 -9.77 -4.76 -26.73
N GLU A 390 -9.51 -5.39 -25.58
CA GLU A 390 -8.33 -6.24 -25.36
C GLU A 390 -8.37 -7.51 -26.23
N ALA A 391 -9.54 -8.14 -26.39
CA ALA A 391 -9.71 -9.31 -27.25
C ALA A 391 -9.43 -8.96 -28.73
N TYR A 392 -9.96 -7.83 -29.21
CA TYR A 392 -9.63 -7.32 -30.54
C TYR A 392 -8.13 -7.03 -30.68
N ALA A 393 -7.55 -6.30 -29.72
CA ALA A 393 -6.15 -5.90 -29.79
C ALA A 393 -5.24 -7.14 -29.84
N SER A 394 -5.50 -8.12 -28.98
CA SER A 394 -4.77 -9.39 -28.95
C SER A 394 -4.87 -10.14 -30.28
N TRP A 395 -6.07 -10.26 -30.86
CA TRP A 395 -6.26 -10.88 -32.19
C TRP A 395 -5.49 -10.15 -33.29
N ALA A 396 -5.46 -8.81 -33.23
CA ALA A 396 -4.75 -7.97 -34.18
C ALA A 396 -3.22 -7.99 -33.99
N GLY A 397 -2.69 -8.70 -32.99
CA GLY A 397 -1.27 -8.67 -32.64
C GLY A 397 -0.82 -7.34 -32.03
N LYS A 398 -1.75 -6.64 -31.37
CA LYS A 398 -1.59 -5.31 -30.75
C LYS A 398 -1.96 -5.38 -29.26
N ARG A 399 -1.92 -4.24 -28.57
CA ARG A 399 -2.41 -4.05 -27.20
C ARG A 399 -3.03 -2.66 -27.05
N LEU A 400 -3.71 -2.41 -25.94
CA LEU A 400 -4.16 -1.06 -25.61
C LEU A 400 -2.97 -0.20 -25.11
N PRO A 401 -2.96 1.12 -25.40
CA PRO A 401 -1.95 2.02 -24.86
C PRO A 401 -2.13 2.21 -23.37
N SER A 402 -1.05 2.22 -22.60
CA SER A 402 -1.10 2.82 -21.26
C SER A 402 -1.45 4.31 -21.38
N GLU A 403 -1.94 4.91 -20.29
CA GLU A 403 -2.27 6.34 -20.31
C GLU A 403 -1.07 7.22 -20.70
N ALA A 404 0.12 6.86 -20.21
CA ALA A 404 1.35 7.58 -20.52
C ALA A 404 1.77 7.43 -21.98
N GLU A 405 1.64 6.24 -22.58
CA GLU A 405 1.88 6.05 -24.02
C GLU A 405 0.90 6.84 -24.87
N TRP A 406 -0.37 6.86 -24.47
CA TRP A 406 -1.40 7.64 -25.13
C TRP A 406 -1.05 9.12 -25.14
N GLN A 407 -0.74 9.69 -23.96
CA GLN A 407 -0.39 11.10 -23.86
C GLN A 407 0.91 11.42 -24.60
N TYR A 408 1.94 10.58 -24.48
CA TYR A 408 3.20 10.77 -25.18
C TYR A 408 3.01 10.83 -26.71
N ALA A 409 2.30 9.83 -27.25
CA ALA A 409 1.97 9.79 -28.67
C ALA A 409 1.16 11.01 -29.11
N ALA A 410 0.25 11.50 -28.26
CA ALA A 410 -0.62 12.62 -28.57
C ALA A 410 0.09 13.98 -28.52
N GLN A 411 0.84 14.25 -27.44
CA GLN A 411 1.51 15.53 -27.18
C GLN A 411 2.79 15.70 -28.01
N THR A 412 3.36 14.58 -28.44
CA THR A 412 4.68 14.49 -29.07
C THR A 412 5.79 15.02 -28.15
N GLY A 413 7.03 15.11 -28.64
CA GLY A 413 8.13 15.74 -27.89
C GLY A 413 7.99 17.24 -27.63
N LYS A 414 6.86 17.86 -28.03
CA LYS A 414 6.58 19.31 -27.90
C LYS A 414 5.70 19.67 -26.69
N GLU A 415 5.23 18.68 -25.93
CA GLU A 415 4.37 18.88 -24.75
C GLU A 415 3.09 19.67 -25.05
N ASN A 416 2.50 19.49 -26.23
CA ASN A 416 1.30 20.22 -26.61
C ASN A 416 0.09 19.90 -25.69
N ASP A 417 -0.78 20.87 -25.45
CA ASP A 417 -2.06 20.64 -24.76
C ASP A 417 -3.12 20.04 -25.70
N TRP A 418 -2.99 20.25 -27.01
CA TRP A 418 -3.83 19.72 -28.07
C TRP A 418 -2.96 19.04 -29.15
N PRO A 419 -3.46 18.08 -29.95
CA PRO A 419 -2.62 17.36 -30.92
C PRO A 419 -1.81 18.28 -31.85
N TRP A 420 -2.41 19.40 -32.26
CA TRP A 420 -1.84 20.39 -33.17
C TRP A 420 -1.07 21.55 -32.49
N GLY A 421 -1.17 21.73 -31.16
CA GLY A 421 -0.50 22.84 -30.48
C GLY A 421 -1.04 23.17 -29.09
N MET A 422 -0.74 24.37 -28.59
CA MET A 422 -1.12 24.81 -27.24
C MET A 422 -2.56 25.35 -27.15
N THR A 423 -3.13 25.81 -28.26
CA THR A 423 -4.45 26.46 -28.27
C THR A 423 -5.48 25.57 -28.96
N TYR A 424 -6.66 25.49 -28.34
CA TYR A 424 -7.80 24.78 -28.91
C TYR A 424 -8.27 25.42 -30.21
N ASP A 425 -8.51 24.59 -31.23
CA ASP A 425 -9.14 24.96 -32.50
C ASP A 425 -10.24 23.95 -32.82
N SER A 426 -11.49 24.41 -32.87
CA SER A 426 -12.65 23.54 -33.11
C SER A 426 -12.75 23.02 -34.54
N THR A 427 -11.93 23.51 -35.48
CA THR A 427 -11.93 23.03 -36.87
C THR A 427 -11.06 21.78 -37.05
N HIS A 428 -10.18 21.50 -36.10
CA HIS A 428 -9.22 20.39 -36.13
C HIS A 428 -9.73 19.11 -35.47
N CYS A 429 -10.96 19.08 -34.95
CA CYS A 429 -11.55 17.89 -34.35
C CYS A 429 -13.08 17.96 -34.39
N ASN A 430 -13.73 16.85 -34.04
CA ASN A 430 -15.15 16.89 -33.72
C ASN A 430 -15.38 17.83 -32.52
N PRO A 431 -16.22 18.88 -32.64
CA PRO A 431 -16.34 19.90 -31.61
C PRO A 431 -17.26 19.50 -30.44
N GLY A 432 -17.82 18.28 -30.44
CA GLY A 432 -18.78 17.85 -29.44
C GLY A 432 -20.21 18.31 -29.75
N ASN A 433 -20.69 18.05 -30.97
CA ASN A 433 -21.98 18.53 -31.50
C ASN A 433 -23.09 17.45 -31.51
N ASP A 434 -22.93 16.42 -30.68
CA ASP A 434 -23.81 15.25 -30.55
C ASP A 434 -23.91 14.37 -31.80
N LYS A 435 -22.99 14.53 -32.76
CA LYS A 435 -22.89 13.70 -33.96
C LYS A 435 -21.52 13.05 -34.05
N ILE A 436 -21.53 11.72 -34.06
CA ILE A 436 -20.33 10.94 -34.35
C ILE A 436 -20.01 11.04 -35.85
N GLU A 437 -18.73 11.01 -36.19
CA GLU A 437 -18.22 11.14 -37.55
C GLU A 437 -17.30 9.97 -37.89
N ALA A 438 -16.99 9.81 -39.18
CA ALA A 438 -15.97 8.84 -39.61
C ALA A 438 -14.59 9.27 -39.10
N VAL A 439 -13.73 8.30 -38.81
CA VAL A 439 -12.33 8.60 -38.45
C VAL A 439 -11.63 9.32 -39.61
N GLY A 440 -10.74 10.26 -39.27
CA GLY A 440 -10.00 11.08 -40.23
C GLY A 440 -10.82 12.16 -40.93
N ALA A 441 -11.99 12.54 -40.39
CA ALA A 441 -12.79 13.65 -40.91
C ALA A 441 -12.09 15.01 -40.77
N HIS A 442 -11.13 15.13 -39.84
CA HIS A 442 -10.36 16.34 -39.55
C HIS A 442 -8.85 16.11 -39.72
N PRO A 443 -8.34 16.03 -40.96
CA PRO A 443 -6.92 15.74 -41.20
C PRO A 443 -5.96 16.81 -40.66
N ASP A 444 -6.40 18.07 -40.59
CA ASP A 444 -5.61 19.17 -39.99
C ASP A 444 -5.47 19.02 -38.45
N GLY A 445 -6.23 18.12 -37.85
CA GLY A 445 -6.09 17.71 -36.44
C GLY A 445 -4.97 16.71 -36.17
N ALA A 446 -4.28 16.24 -37.20
CA ALA A 446 -3.14 15.35 -37.04
C ALA A 446 -2.02 16.03 -36.25
N ASN A 447 -1.43 15.31 -35.29
CA ASN A 447 -0.18 15.76 -34.69
C ASN A 447 1.01 15.56 -35.64
N SER A 448 2.21 16.02 -35.25
CA SER A 448 3.42 15.91 -36.09
C SER A 448 3.88 14.47 -36.42
N TRP A 449 3.29 13.45 -35.79
CA TRP A 449 3.54 12.04 -36.07
C TRP A 449 2.44 11.40 -36.94
N GLY A 450 1.46 12.20 -37.37
CA GLY A 450 0.37 11.76 -38.24
C GLY A 450 -0.68 10.92 -37.52
N ILE A 451 -0.86 11.16 -36.21
CA ILE A 451 -1.95 10.56 -35.42
C ILE A 451 -3.13 11.55 -35.39
N GLU A 452 -4.30 11.07 -35.77
CA GLU A 452 -5.54 11.85 -35.88
C GLU A 452 -6.58 11.40 -34.84
N ASP A 453 -7.67 12.17 -34.71
CA ASP A 453 -8.80 11.90 -33.81
C ASP A 453 -8.41 11.62 -32.35
N LEU A 454 -7.34 12.25 -31.88
CA LEU A 454 -6.88 12.16 -30.49
C LEU A 454 -7.81 12.90 -29.52
N THR A 455 -8.62 13.83 -30.02
CA THR A 455 -9.54 14.62 -29.20
C THR A 455 -10.91 14.75 -29.87
N GLY A 456 -11.98 14.76 -29.08
CA GLY A 456 -13.34 15.12 -29.49
C GLY A 456 -14.18 14.06 -30.19
N LEU A 457 -13.60 13.03 -30.81
CA LEU A 457 -14.40 12.02 -31.51
C LEU A 457 -15.04 11.01 -30.54
N VAL A 458 -14.25 10.15 -29.91
CA VAL A 458 -14.71 9.19 -28.88
C VAL A 458 -13.71 9.19 -27.74
N TRP A 459 -14.22 8.97 -26.53
CA TRP A 459 -13.37 8.64 -25.40
C TRP A 459 -12.59 7.38 -25.72
N GLN A 460 -11.29 7.40 -25.46
CA GLN A 460 -10.41 6.29 -25.81
C GLN A 460 -10.02 5.52 -24.56
N LEU A 461 -10.33 4.23 -24.54
CA LEU A 461 -9.88 3.31 -23.50
C LEU A 461 -8.35 3.26 -23.47
N THR A 462 -7.80 3.39 -22.26
CA THR A 462 -6.39 3.09 -21.99
C THR A 462 -6.28 1.75 -21.27
N ALA A 463 -5.13 1.11 -21.42
CA ALA A 463 -4.79 -0.08 -20.69
C ALA A 463 -4.58 0.25 -19.22
N GLY A 464 -5.04 -0.67 -18.38
CA GLY A 464 -4.76 -0.65 -16.95
C GLY A 464 -5.98 -0.28 -16.13
N GLU A 465 -6.31 -1.19 -15.23
CA GLU A 465 -7.39 -1.03 -14.28
C GLU A 465 -6.86 -0.44 -12.98
N TYR A 466 -7.56 0.55 -12.45
CA TYR A 466 -7.27 1.14 -11.16
C TYR A 466 -8.24 0.61 -10.11
N LEU A 467 -7.74 0.40 -8.89
CA LEU A 467 -8.52 0.07 -7.71
C LEU A 467 -8.35 1.17 -6.66
N SER A 468 -9.47 1.70 -6.16
CA SER A 468 -9.52 2.64 -5.03
C SER A 468 -10.51 2.08 -4.00
N GLY A 469 -9.99 1.50 -2.91
CA GLY A 469 -10.80 0.81 -1.91
C GLY A 469 -11.68 -0.29 -2.53
N SER A 470 -12.97 -0.02 -2.65
CA SER A 470 -13.98 -0.92 -3.21
C SER A 470 -14.32 -0.68 -4.69
N TYR A 471 -13.78 0.36 -5.32
CA TYR A 471 -14.13 0.74 -6.69
C TYR A 471 -13.02 0.40 -7.68
N ARG A 472 -13.43 -0.12 -8.84
CA ARG A 472 -12.57 -0.35 -9.99
C ARG A 472 -12.91 0.63 -11.09
N TYR A 473 -11.92 1.16 -11.79
CA TYR A 473 -12.15 2.10 -12.87
C TYR A 473 -11.03 2.09 -13.90
N LEU A 474 -11.32 2.70 -15.05
CA LEU A 474 -10.39 2.93 -16.15
C LEU A 474 -10.18 4.42 -16.35
N ILE A 475 -9.05 4.78 -16.94
CA ILE A 475 -8.81 6.15 -17.40
C ILE A 475 -9.10 6.24 -18.90
N LEU A 476 -9.99 7.16 -19.25
CA LEU A 476 -10.33 7.53 -20.61
C LEU A 476 -9.60 8.82 -21.01
N LYS A 477 -9.25 8.92 -22.29
CA LYS A 477 -8.57 10.09 -22.87
C LYS A 477 -9.28 10.64 -24.10
N GLY A 478 -9.02 11.92 -24.41
CA GLY A 478 -9.41 12.59 -25.66
C GLY A 478 -10.77 13.30 -25.67
N GLY A 479 -11.73 12.91 -24.84
CA GLY A 479 -13.08 13.48 -24.92
C GLY A 479 -13.93 12.82 -26.02
N SER A 480 -15.17 13.27 -26.22
CA SER A 480 -16.11 12.62 -27.14
C SER A 480 -17.03 13.59 -27.88
N TYR A 481 -17.69 13.10 -28.92
CA TYR A 481 -18.57 13.89 -29.78
C TYR A 481 -19.83 14.41 -29.06
N TYR A 482 -20.10 13.92 -27.86
CA TYR A 482 -21.25 14.28 -27.05
C TYR A 482 -20.86 15.31 -25.99
N ARG A 483 -21.72 16.32 -25.76
CA ARG A 483 -21.57 17.26 -24.64
C ARG A 483 -22.77 17.15 -23.70
N PRO A 484 -22.58 16.72 -22.44
CA PRO A 484 -23.68 16.64 -21.49
C PRO A 484 -24.23 18.05 -21.22
N THR A 485 -25.55 18.18 -21.29
CA THR A 485 -26.27 19.45 -21.05
C THR A 485 -26.53 19.72 -19.57
N SER A 486 -26.41 18.68 -18.73
CA SER A 486 -26.49 18.75 -17.27
C SER A 486 -25.54 17.73 -16.65
N SER A 487 -25.29 17.81 -15.34
CA SER A 487 -24.40 16.89 -14.62
C SER A 487 -22.98 16.79 -15.18
N GLY A 488 -22.50 17.85 -15.86
CA GLY A 488 -21.12 17.95 -16.35
C GLY A 488 -20.06 17.95 -15.24
N TRP A 489 -20.48 17.97 -13.97
CA TRP A 489 -19.60 17.74 -12.82
C TRP A 489 -19.14 16.28 -12.71
N TYR A 490 -19.82 15.33 -13.38
CA TYR A 490 -19.52 13.89 -13.30
C TYR A 490 -18.68 13.40 -14.49
N VAL A 491 -19.13 13.69 -15.71
CA VAL A 491 -18.39 13.41 -16.95
C VAL A 491 -18.45 14.67 -17.78
N GLU A 492 -17.30 15.20 -18.15
CA GLU A 492 -17.25 16.25 -19.16
C GLU A 492 -17.29 15.62 -20.56
N GLY A 493 -17.93 16.28 -21.52
CA GLY A 493 -17.98 15.82 -22.90
C GLY A 493 -17.11 16.68 -23.81
N GLY A 494 -17.33 16.57 -25.11
CA GLY A 494 -16.61 17.35 -26.12
C GLY A 494 -15.13 17.01 -26.21
N PRO A 495 -14.37 17.76 -27.05
CA PRO A 495 -12.92 17.65 -27.13
C PRO A 495 -12.26 18.11 -25.83
N GLN A 496 -11.28 17.33 -25.39
CA GLN A 496 -10.56 17.56 -24.14
C GLN A 496 -9.05 17.70 -24.40
N PRO A 497 -8.32 18.49 -23.58
CA PRO A 497 -6.87 18.57 -23.64
C PRO A 497 -6.20 17.19 -23.43
N LEU A 498 -5.00 17.02 -23.95
CA LEU A 498 -4.28 15.74 -23.95
C LEU A 498 -3.89 15.25 -22.54
N HIS A 499 -3.76 16.18 -21.59
CA HIS A 499 -3.52 15.89 -20.19
C HIS A 499 -4.80 15.59 -19.39
N ARG A 500 -5.99 15.76 -19.98
CA ARG A 500 -7.25 15.50 -19.28
C ARG A 500 -7.45 14.01 -19.04
N GLN A 501 -7.87 13.65 -17.84
CA GLN A 501 -8.32 12.32 -17.43
C GLN A 501 -9.83 12.32 -17.20
N GLN A 502 -10.47 11.21 -17.56
CA GLN A 502 -11.85 10.91 -17.19
C GLN A 502 -11.93 9.48 -16.67
N GLN A 503 -12.43 9.32 -15.45
CA GLN A 503 -12.69 7.99 -14.89
C GLN A 503 -13.92 7.35 -15.55
N LEU A 504 -13.81 6.06 -15.84
CA LEU A 504 -14.92 5.18 -16.17
C LEU A 504 -15.02 4.08 -15.11
N LEU A 505 -16.05 4.16 -14.25
CA LEU A 505 -16.29 3.15 -13.22
C LEU A 505 -16.63 1.80 -13.85
N ARG A 506 -15.97 0.75 -13.38
CA ARG A 506 -16.21 -0.63 -13.77
C ARG A 506 -17.25 -1.28 -12.86
N VAL A 507 -18.51 -1.17 -13.25
CA VAL A 507 -19.64 -1.82 -12.54
C VAL A 507 -19.98 -3.17 -13.16
N SER A 508 -20.07 -3.22 -14.50
CA SER A 508 -20.25 -4.42 -15.31
C SER A 508 -19.84 -4.13 -16.76
N PRO A 509 -19.51 -5.15 -17.57
CA PRO A 509 -19.18 -4.95 -18.99
C PRO A 509 -20.30 -4.23 -19.75
N GLY A 510 -21.58 -4.53 -19.45
CA GLY A 510 -22.72 -3.82 -20.05
C GLY A 510 -22.78 -2.32 -19.72
N PHE A 511 -22.27 -1.90 -18.56
CA PHE A 511 -22.20 -0.47 -18.18
C PHE A 511 -21.01 0.25 -18.83
N GLU A 512 -19.91 -0.46 -19.13
CA GLU A 512 -18.74 0.10 -19.81
C GLU A 512 -19.01 0.40 -21.29
N ARG A 513 -19.89 -0.40 -21.91
CA ARG A 513 -20.26 -0.28 -23.33
C ARG A 513 -21.18 0.91 -23.56
N ASN A 514 -20.56 2.03 -23.90
CA ASN A 514 -21.24 3.30 -24.14
C ASN A 514 -21.06 3.77 -25.58
N ALA A 515 -22.01 4.59 -26.08
CA ALA A 515 -21.97 5.16 -27.42
C ALA A 515 -20.77 6.10 -27.65
N THR A 516 -20.19 6.64 -26.58
CA THR A 516 -19.12 7.64 -26.63
C THR A 516 -17.73 7.06 -26.36
N VAL A 517 -17.62 5.76 -26.07
CA VAL A 517 -16.36 5.11 -25.69
C VAL A 517 -15.95 4.13 -26.78
N GLY A 518 -14.76 4.34 -27.32
CA GLY A 518 -14.07 3.45 -28.24
C GLY A 518 -12.62 3.26 -27.81
N PHE A 519 -11.75 2.87 -28.74
CA PHE A 519 -10.34 2.63 -28.42
C PHE A 519 -9.45 2.69 -29.66
N ARG A 520 -8.14 2.75 -29.42
CA ARG A 520 -7.09 2.56 -30.43
C ARG A 520 -6.03 1.64 -29.86
N CYS A 521 -5.21 1.03 -30.72
CA CYS A 521 -4.18 0.11 -30.28
C CYS A 521 -2.76 0.69 -30.44
N VAL A 522 -1.83 0.09 -29.71
CA VAL A 522 -0.39 0.23 -29.85
C VAL A 522 0.27 -1.14 -30.00
N ALA A 523 1.52 -1.16 -30.44
CA ALA A 523 2.34 -2.36 -30.50
C ALA A 523 3.80 -2.00 -30.20
N ASP A 524 4.50 -2.89 -29.50
CA ASP A 524 5.89 -2.68 -29.08
C ASP A 524 6.86 -2.79 -30.27
N GLN A 525 7.88 -1.93 -30.25
CA GLN A 525 9.05 -2.06 -31.12
C GLN A 525 10.13 -2.81 -30.36
N LEU A 526 10.65 -3.93 -30.89
CA LEU A 526 11.78 -4.61 -30.25
C LEU A 526 12.98 -3.66 -30.19
N LYS A 527 13.72 -3.73 -29.08
CA LYS A 527 15.08 -3.17 -29.00
C LYS A 527 15.94 -3.93 -30.01
N GLU A 528 16.51 -3.22 -30.98
CA GLU A 528 17.62 -3.75 -31.81
C GLU A 528 18.84 -4.09 -30.95
#